data_AF-A0A7K2Y5T3-F1
#
_entry.id   AF-A0A7K2Y5T3-F1
#
_cell.length_a   1.000
_cell.length_b   1.000
_cell.length_c   1.000
_cell.angle_alpha   90.00
_cell.angle_beta   90.00
_cell.angle_gamma   90.00
#
_symmetry.space_group_name_H-M   'P 1'
#
loop_
_entity.id
_entity.type
_entity.pdbx_description
1 polymer ?
#
loop_
_entity_poly.entity_id
_entity_poly.type
_entity_poly.pdbx_seq_one_letter_code
_entity_poly.pdbx_strand_id
1 'polypeptide(L)'
;MTIEDVNNLMLDYTAAAHAAITDWADIKVRGYLKEHPDIVEQSVAYLEVMLAELRKQIAVERADNRWAGPLPADAALEDFIDRATDYAEHSCNCEWCLCCEPAGVGDEPIVWTVGPRPAA
;
A
#
# COMPACT_ATOMS: atom_id res chain seq x y z
N MET A 1 -7.92 -20.63 1.55
CA MET A 1 -6.60 -19.99 1.60
C MET A 1 -6.00 -20.31 2.97
N THR A 2 -4.77 -20.80 3.01
CA THR A 2 -4.03 -20.98 4.26
C THR A 2 -3.48 -19.64 4.75
N ILE A 3 -3.01 -19.57 6.01
CA ILE A 3 -2.31 -18.37 6.51
C ILE A 3 -1.04 -18.10 5.70
N GLU A 4 -0.35 -19.17 5.27
CA GLU A 4 0.84 -19.07 4.42
C GLU A 4 0.51 -18.46 3.05
N ASP A 5 -0.60 -18.87 2.44
CA ASP A 5 -1.08 -18.29 1.17
C ASP A 5 -1.40 -16.79 1.33
N VAL A 6 -2.06 -16.39 2.43
CA VAL A 6 -2.36 -14.97 2.71
C VAL A 6 -1.07 -14.18 2.91
N ASN A 7 -0.09 -14.73 3.62
CA ASN A 7 1.20 -14.07 3.85
C ASN A 7 1.96 -13.87 2.53
N ASN A 8 2.01 -14.88 1.68
CA ASN A 8 2.66 -14.78 0.36
C ASN A 8 1.93 -13.76 -0.54
N LEU A 9 0.59 -13.77 -0.54
CA LEU A 9 -0.21 -12.78 -1.25
C LEU A 9 0.08 -11.35 -0.78
N MET A 10 0.16 -11.13 0.53
CA MET A 10 0.49 -9.82 1.11
C MET A 10 1.92 -9.39 0.80
N LEU A 11 2.87 -10.32 0.76
CA LEU A 11 4.26 -10.06 0.38
C LEU A 11 4.35 -9.61 -1.08
N ASP A 12 3.72 -10.36 -1.98
CA ASP A 12 3.66 -10.03 -3.41
C ASP A 12 2.96 -8.67 -3.65
N TYR A 13 1.87 -8.41 -2.91
CA TYR A 13 1.16 -7.13 -2.97
C TYR A 13 2.05 -5.97 -2.54
N THR A 14 2.83 -6.17 -1.48
CA THR A 14 3.79 -5.17 -0.99
C THR A 14 4.86 -4.88 -2.03
N ALA A 15 5.43 -5.91 -2.65
CA ALA A 15 6.45 -5.75 -3.70
C ALA A 15 5.91 -4.97 -4.91
N ALA A 16 4.72 -5.32 -5.39
CA ALA A 16 4.09 -4.61 -6.51
C ALA A 16 3.69 -3.16 -6.14
N ALA A 17 3.26 -2.93 -4.89
CA ALA A 17 2.95 -1.59 -4.42
C ALA A 17 4.19 -0.70 -4.36
N HIS A 18 5.35 -1.25 -3.97
CA HIS A 18 6.62 -0.53 -4.02
C HIS A 18 7.04 -0.15 -5.44
N ALA A 19 6.82 -1.02 -6.43
CA ALA A 19 7.05 -0.68 -7.83
C ALA A 19 6.19 0.51 -8.26
N ALA A 20 4.88 0.47 -7.96
CA ALA A 20 3.96 1.57 -8.29
C ALA A 20 4.30 2.89 -7.58
N ILE A 21 4.77 2.84 -6.32
CA ILE A 21 5.26 4.02 -5.60
C ILE A 21 6.49 4.62 -6.29
N THR A 22 7.41 3.78 -6.76
CA THR A 22 8.60 4.22 -7.50
C THR A 22 8.22 4.89 -8.81
N ASP A 23 7.28 4.31 -9.57
CA ASP A 23 6.76 4.91 -10.80
C ASP A 23 6.10 6.27 -10.55
N TRP A 24 5.32 6.39 -9.47
CA TRP A 24 4.74 7.67 -9.05
C TRP A 24 5.81 8.71 -8.69
N ALA A 25 6.84 8.32 -7.95
CA ALA A 25 7.94 9.22 -7.59
C ALA A 25 8.67 9.73 -8.85
N ASP A 26 8.87 8.87 -9.84
CA ASP A 26 9.47 9.24 -11.12
C ASP A 26 8.59 10.24 -11.90
N ILE A 27 7.28 10.03 -11.96
CA ILE A 27 6.35 11.00 -12.56
C ILE A 27 6.40 12.34 -11.79
N LYS A 28 6.38 12.31 -10.45
CA LYS A 28 6.36 13.51 -9.63
C LYS A 28 7.65 14.33 -9.78
N VAL A 29 8.80 13.68 -9.76
CA VAL A 29 10.12 14.35 -9.79
C VAL A 29 10.56 14.69 -11.21
N ARG A 30 10.33 13.80 -12.19
CA ARG A 30 10.83 13.92 -13.56
C ARG A 30 9.78 14.33 -14.59
N GLY A 31 8.50 14.13 -14.29
CA GLY A 31 7.39 14.43 -15.22
C GLY A 31 7.09 13.34 -16.24
N TYR A 32 7.71 12.16 -16.15
CA TYR A 32 7.49 11.04 -17.05
C TYR A 32 7.82 9.68 -16.39
N LEU A 33 7.31 8.58 -16.94
CA LEU A 33 7.63 7.21 -16.53
C LEU A 33 9.06 6.85 -16.93
N LYS A 34 9.89 6.42 -15.98
CA LYS A 34 11.23 5.90 -16.26
C LYS A 34 11.18 4.54 -16.94
N GLU A 35 10.24 3.70 -16.53
CA GLU A 35 10.04 2.35 -17.06
C GLU A 35 9.11 2.35 -18.29
N HIS A 36 9.19 1.29 -19.09
CA HIS A 36 8.32 1.12 -20.26
C HIS A 36 6.85 0.99 -19.82
N PRO A 37 5.88 1.63 -20.50
CA PRO A 37 4.47 1.58 -20.12
C PRO A 37 3.91 0.17 -19.88
N ASP A 38 4.27 -0.81 -20.72
CA ASP A 38 3.84 -2.21 -20.55
C ASP A 38 4.29 -2.83 -19.22
N ILE A 39 5.46 -2.44 -18.69
CA ILE A 39 5.96 -2.92 -17.38
C ILE A 39 5.12 -2.33 -16.25
N VAL A 40 4.81 -1.04 -16.36
CA VAL A 40 3.96 -0.32 -15.41
C VAL A 40 2.54 -0.91 -15.43
N GLU A 41 1.99 -1.14 -16.62
CA GLU A 41 0.67 -1.76 -16.80
C GLU A 41 0.62 -3.16 -16.20
N GLN A 42 1.63 -3.99 -16.43
CA GLN A 42 1.72 -5.32 -15.83
C GLN A 42 1.78 -5.27 -14.30
N SER A 43 2.48 -4.27 -13.73
CA SER A 43 2.61 -4.09 -12.28
C SER A 43 1.27 -3.66 -11.65
N VAL A 44 0.55 -2.73 -12.30
CA VAL A 44 -0.80 -2.31 -11.90
C VAL A 44 -1.78 -3.48 -12.01
N ALA A 45 -1.76 -4.24 -13.11
CA ALA A 45 -2.63 -5.40 -13.28
C ALA A 45 -2.39 -6.45 -12.18
N TYR A 46 -1.13 -6.64 -11.77
CA TYR A 46 -0.79 -7.55 -10.68
C TYR A 46 -1.39 -7.08 -9.34
N LEU A 47 -1.29 -5.78 -9.03
CA LEU A 47 -1.93 -5.18 -7.85
C LEU A 47 -3.45 -5.38 -7.84
N GLU A 48 -4.12 -5.21 -8.99
CA GLU A 48 -5.55 -5.40 -9.11
C GLU A 48 -5.98 -6.83 -8.82
N VAL A 49 -5.25 -7.82 -9.36
CA VAL A 49 -5.50 -9.25 -9.11
C VAL A 49 -5.35 -9.57 -7.63
N MET A 50 -4.28 -9.10 -7.00
CA MET A 50 -4.02 -9.35 -5.59
C MET A 50 -5.04 -8.66 -4.68
N LEU A 51 -5.43 -7.41 -4.99
CA LEU A 51 -6.48 -6.70 -4.27
C LEU A 51 -7.82 -7.44 -4.38
N ALA A 52 -8.15 -7.99 -5.55
CA ALA A 52 -9.35 -8.78 -5.73
C ALA A 52 -9.33 -10.04 -4.84
N GLU A 53 -8.18 -10.71 -4.72
CA GLU A 53 -8.04 -11.88 -3.87
C GLU A 53 -8.12 -11.54 -2.36
N LEU A 54 -7.47 -10.46 -1.93
CA LEU A 54 -7.60 -9.95 -0.56
C LEU A 54 -9.04 -9.61 -0.21
N ARG A 55 -9.79 -8.99 -1.13
CA ARG A 55 -11.23 -8.71 -0.92
C ARG A 55 -12.05 -9.98 -0.73
N LYS A 56 -11.73 -11.07 -1.44
CA LYS A 56 -12.39 -12.37 -1.21
C LYS A 56 -12.08 -12.90 0.19
N GLN A 57 -10.82 -12.84 0.62
CA GLN A 57 -10.43 -13.29 1.96
C GLN A 57 -11.11 -12.46 3.06
N ILE A 58 -11.18 -11.13 2.92
CA ILE A 58 -11.93 -10.26 3.84
C ILE A 58 -13.41 -10.66 3.92
N ALA A 59 -14.03 -11.01 2.78
CA ALA A 59 -15.42 -11.46 2.75
C ALA A 59 -15.61 -12.79 3.50
N VAL A 60 -14.68 -13.74 3.35
CA VAL A 60 -14.68 -15.01 4.12
C VAL A 60 -14.59 -14.73 5.62
N GLU A 61 -13.63 -13.90 6.04
CA GLU A 61 -13.42 -13.60 7.46
C GLU A 61 -14.61 -12.88 8.10
N ARG A 62 -15.31 -12.02 7.35
CA ARG A 62 -16.56 -11.40 7.77
C ARG A 62 -17.69 -12.43 7.93
N ALA A 63 -17.78 -13.38 6.99
CA ALA A 63 -18.80 -14.43 7.02
C ALA A 63 -18.59 -15.41 8.19
N ASP A 64 -17.35 -15.66 8.58
CA ASP A 64 -16.98 -16.51 9.71
C ASP A 64 -17.35 -15.90 11.08
N ASN A 65 -17.82 -14.66 11.12
CA ASN A 65 -18.29 -13.93 12.31
C ASN A 65 -17.28 -13.95 13.48
N ARG A 66 -15.98 -14.03 13.17
CA ARG A 66 -14.88 -14.00 14.16
C ARG A 66 -14.65 -12.62 14.75
N TRP A 67 -15.12 -11.59 14.06
CA TRP A 67 -15.02 -10.20 14.46
C TRP A 67 -16.33 -9.81 15.14
N ALA A 68 -16.27 -9.01 16.21
CA ALA A 68 -17.45 -8.57 16.98
C ALA A 68 -18.39 -7.61 16.22
N GLY A 69 -18.43 -7.71 14.89
CA GLY A 69 -19.11 -6.80 13.96
C GLY A 69 -18.14 -5.92 13.17
N PRO A 70 -18.67 -5.11 12.24
CA PRO A 70 -17.88 -4.12 11.52
C PRO A 70 -17.41 -3.00 12.47
N LEU A 71 -16.19 -2.51 12.24
CA LEU A 71 -15.75 -1.25 12.85
C LEU A 71 -16.58 -0.08 12.31
N PRO A 72 -16.87 0.95 13.13
CA PRO A 72 -17.33 2.24 12.63
C PRO A 72 -16.39 2.79 11.53
N ALA A 73 -16.96 3.38 10.48
CA ALA A 73 -16.20 3.74 9.28
C ALA A 73 -15.18 4.86 9.53
N ASP A 74 -15.48 5.76 10.47
CA ASP A 74 -14.58 6.78 11.01
C ASP A 74 -13.40 6.14 11.76
N ALA A 75 -13.68 5.22 12.68
CA ALA A 75 -12.64 4.51 13.44
C ALA A 75 -11.69 3.69 12.54
N ALA A 76 -12.22 3.06 11.49
CA ALA A 76 -11.39 2.32 10.53
C ALA A 76 -10.50 3.22 9.67
N LEU A 77 -10.95 4.44 9.37
CA LEU A 77 -10.17 5.43 8.62
C LEU A 77 -9.10 6.07 9.50
N GLU A 78 -9.45 6.43 10.73
CA GLU A 78 -8.51 6.98 11.72
C GLU A 78 -7.39 5.97 12.02
N ASP A 79 -7.71 4.71 12.31
CA ASP A 79 -6.70 3.65 12.53
C ASP A 79 -5.78 3.46 11.30
N PHE A 80 -6.36 3.52 10.09
CA PHE A 80 -5.56 3.47 8.87
C PHE A 80 -4.59 4.67 8.76
N ILE A 81 -5.07 5.89 9.02
CA ILE A 81 -4.26 7.11 8.96
C ILE A 81 -3.15 7.07 10.01
N ASP A 82 -3.46 6.68 11.24
CA ASP A 82 -2.51 6.58 12.34
C ASP A 82 -1.41 5.57 12.00
N ARG A 83 -1.78 4.36 11.53
CA ARG A 83 -0.80 3.34 11.13
C ARG A 83 0.03 3.74 9.91
N ALA A 84 -0.56 4.44 8.95
CA ALA A 84 0.17 4.95 7.80
C ALA A 84 1.17 6.04 8.19
N THR A 85 0.79 6.92 9.13
CA THR A 85 1.66 7.95 9.73
C THR A 85 2.81 7.30 10.49
N ASP A 86 2.51 6.36 11.39
CA ASP A 86 3.52 5.61 12.16
C ASP A 86 4.53 4.91 11.23
N TYR A 87 4.05 4.32 10.13
CA TYR A 87 4.91 3.68 9.14
C TYR A 87 5.75 4.70 8.35
N ALA A 88 5.21 5.87 8.02
CA ALA A 88 5.93 6.92 7.31
C ALA A 88 7.02 7.58 8.17
N GLU A 89 6.78 7.72 9.48
CA GLU A 89 7.73 8.26 10.45
C GLU A 89 8.75 7.22 10.93
N HIS A 90 8.51 5.94 10.64
CA HIS A 90 9.37 4.84 11.01
C HIS A 90 10.67 4.82 10.21
N SER A 91 11.79 5.06 10.89
CA SER A 91 13.13 4.79 10.37
C SER A 91 13.50 3.34 10.66
N CYS A 92 13.55 2.50 9.62
CA CYS A 92 14.06 1.13 9.73
C CYS A 92 14.99 0.80 8.58
N ASN A 93 15.97 -0.01 8.95
CA ASN A 93 17.08 -0.47 8.15
C ASN A 93 16.87 -1.92 7.68
N CYS A 94 15.64 -2.45 7.70
CA CYS A 94 15.34 -3.73 7.08
C CYS A 94 15.25 -3.57 5.57
N GLU A 95 15.73 -4.57 4.83
CA GLU A 95 15.88 -4.56 3.36
C GLU A 95 14.57 -4.33 2.57
N TRP A 96 13.42 -4.35 3.26
CA TRP A 96 12.09 -4.18 2.69
C TRP A 96 11.37 -2.90 3.14
N CYS A 97 12.01 -2.02 3.92
CA CYS A 97 11.40 -0.77 4.39
C CYS A 97 11.48 0.35 3.33
N LEU A 98 10.40 1.12 3.14
CA LEU A 98 10.37 2.30 2.26
C LEU A 98 11.32 3.42 2.71
N CYS A 99 11.75 3.43 3.97
CA CYS A 99 12.66 4.42 4.57
C CYS A 99 14.13 3.96 4.57
N CYS A 100 14.49 2.96 3.76
CA CYS A 100 15.83 2.35 3.81
C CYS A 100 16.95 3.27 3.28
N GLU A 101 16.61 4.34 2.56
CA GLU A 101 17.58 5.40 2.27
C GLU A 101 17.48 6.49 3.35
N PRO A 102 18.61 6.89 3.98
CA PRO A 102 18.58 8.05 4.85
C PRO A 102 18.09 9.24 4.03
N ALA A 103 17.08 9.96 4.53
CA ALA A 103 16.59 11.20 3.94
C ALA A 103 17.79 12.04 3.52
N GLY A 104 17.90 12.32 2.21
CA GLY A 104 18.95 13.14 1.66
C GLY A 104 18.89 14.53 2.27
N VAL A 105 20.03 15.22 2.31
CA VAL A 105 20.06 16.62 2.75
C VAL A 105 19.16 17.43 1.80
N GLY A 106 17.98 17.83 2.27
CA GLY A 106 16.98 18.57 1.50
C GLY A 106 15.65 17.83 1.26
N ASP A 107 15.52 16.58 1.68
CA ASP A 107 14.24 15.87 1.60
C ASP A 107 13.30 16.40 2.67
N GLU A 108 12.16 16.96 2.23
CA GLU A 108 11.07 17.30 3.15
C GLU A 108 10.36 16.02 3.61
N PRO A 109 9.93 15.94 4.89
CA PRO A 109 9.14 14.82 5.35
C PRO A 109 7.90 14.67 4.47
N ILE A 110 7.66 13.44 3.99
CA ILE A 110 6.44 13.14 3.25
C ILE A 110 5.27 13.23 4.24
N VAL A 111 4.54 14.35 4.18
CA VAL A 111 3.26 14.47 4.88
C VAL A 111 2.21 13.79 4.03
N TRP A 112 1.77 12.60 4.46
CA TRP A 112 0.64 11.92 3.86
C TRP A 112 -0.62 12.71 4.17
N THR A 113 -1.14 13.43 3.16
CA THR A 113 -2.49 13.98 3.21
C THR A 113 -3.37 13.10 2.33
N VAL A 114 -4.43 12.52 2.91
CA VAL A 114 -5.44 11.85 2.09
C VAL A 114 -6.17 12.94 1.31
N GLY A 115 -5.91 13.01 0.00
CA GLY A 115 -6.62 13.94 -0.87
C GLY A 115 -8.14 13.73 -0.80
N PRO A 116 -8.96 14.71 -1.23
CA PRO A 116 -10.40 14.55 -1.26
C PRO A 116 -10.75 13.28 -2.05
N ARG A 117 -11.51 12.39 -1.41
CA ARG A 117 -11.97 11.15 -2.04
C ARG A 117 -12.65 11.51 -3.36
N PRO A 118 -12.34 10.87 -4.50
CA PRO A 118 -13.16 11.01 -5.70
C PRO A 118 -14.61 10.72 -5.32
N ALA A 119 -15.53 11.57 -5.76
CA ALA A 119 -16.96 11.31 -5.56
C ALA A 119 -17.29 9.95 -6.20
N ALA A 120 -17.92 9.09 -5.41
CA ALA A 120 -18.41 7.78 -5.87
C ALA A 120 -19.61 7.92 -6.82
#